data_AF-A0A1G7NW45-F1
#
_entry.id   AF-A0A1G7NW45-F1
#
_cell.length_a   1.000
_cell.length_b   1.000
_cell.length_c   1.000
_cell.angle_alpha   90.00
_cell.angle_beta   90.00
_cell.angle_gamma   90.00
#
_symmetry.space_group_name_H-M   'P 1'
#
loop_
_entity.id
_entity.type
_entity.pdbx_description
1 polymer ?
#
loop_
_entity_poly.entity_id
_entity_poly.type
_entity_poly.pdbx_seq_one_letter_code
_entity_poly.pdbx_strand_id
1 'polypeptide(L)'
;MKLKIEGWIEVGLFPDNAKHLLRNAVLCYKADAFNEGLLMSYLGFLVIIKNRIMTANKPGLFIQQNWDKLLRRLHMRINGFSTY
;
A
#
# COMPACT_ATOMS: atom_id res chain seq x y z
N MET A 1 22.43 7.02 8.38
CA MET A 1 22.41 5.55 8.38
C MET A 1 21.36 5.07 7.38
N LYS A 2 21.69 4.14 6.47
CA LYS A 2 20.71 3.56 5.52
C LYS A 2 20.04 2.34 6.17
N LEU A 3 18.72 2.37 6.30
CA LEU A 3 17.93 1.28 6.87
C LEU A 3 17.72 0.18 5.82
N LYS A 4 17.61 -1.08 6.26
CA LYS A 4 17.32 -2.22 5.38
C LYS A 4 16.02 -2.02 4.58
N ILE A 5 15.04 -1.36 5.18
CA ILE A 5 13.76 -1.06 4.52
C ILE A 5 13.92 -0.12 3.31
N GLU A 6 14.91 0.77 3.32
CA GLU A 6 15.17 1.66 2.18
C GLU A 6 15.62 0.85 0.96
N GLY A 7 16.51 -0.12 1.15
CA GLY A 7 16.90 -1.04 0.07
C GLY A 7 15.74 -1.92 -0.39
N TRP A 8 14.88 -2.37 0.53
CA TRP A 8 13.68 -3.14 0.19
C TRP A 8 12.68 -2.33 -0.65
N ILE A 9 12.48 -1.04 -0.36
CA ILE A 9 11.63 -0.13 -1.14
C ILE A 9 12.20 0.09 -2.55
N GLU A 10 13.52 0.23 -2.67
CA GLU A 10 14.21 0.45 -3.96
C GLU A 10 14.10 -0.76 -4.90
N VAL A 11 14.30 -1.98 -4.37
CA VAL A 11 14.29 -3.23 -5.17
C VAL A 11 12.85 -3.71 -5.46
N GLY A 12 11.89 -3.38 -4.59
CA GLY A 12 10.53 -3.87 -4.71
C GLY A 12 9.73 -3.30 -5.90
N LEU A 13 9.02 -4.20 -6.59
CA LEU A 13 7.98 -3.85 -7.58
C LEU A 13 6.70 -3.42 -6.84
N PHE A 14 6.71 -2.19 -6.33
CA PHE A 14 5.56 -1.56 -5.69
C PHE A 14 5.03 -0.37 -6.52
N PRO A 15 3.74 -0.04 -6.40
CA PRO A 15 3.18 1.20 -6.93
C PRO A 15 3.95 2.44 -6.44
N ASP A 16 4.07 3.48 -7.27
CA ASP A 16 4.85 4.67 -6.93
C ASP A 16 4.31 5.43 -5.71
N ASN A 17 2.98 5.49 -5.55
CA ASN A 17 2.35 6.07 -4.37
C ASN A 17 2.70 5.29 -3.08
N ALA A 18 2.79 3.96 -3.14
CA ALA A 18 3.25 3.15 -2.00
C ALA A 18 4.73 3.39 -1.69
N LYS A 19 5.59 3.49 -2.71
CA LYS A 19 7.00 3.83 -2.54
C LYS A 19 7.18 5.20 -1.89
N HIS A 20 6.38 6.19 -2.31
CA HIS A 20 6.38 7.53 -1.73
C HIS A 20 5.98 7.51 -0.25
N LEU A 21 4.89 6.83 0.11
CA LEU A 21 4.45 6.69 1.50
C LEU A 21 5.52 6.02 2.38
N LEU A 22 6.14 4.94 1.90
CA LEU A 22 7.17 4.23 2.65
C LEU A 22 8.48 5.03 2.78
N ARG A 23 8.84 5.83 1.77
CA ARG A 23 9.98 6.77 1.87
C ARG A 23 9.71 7.86 2.90
N ASN A 24 8.50 8.42 2.92
CA ASN A 24 8.10 9.39 3.93
C ASN A 24 8.07 8.78 5.33
N ALA A 25 7.64 7.52 5.46
CA ALA A 25 7.73 6.80 6.73
C ALA A 25 9.17 6.70 7.25
N VAL A 26 10.12 6.41 6.37
CA VAL A 26 11.55 6.40 6.71
C VAL A 26 12.05 7.79 7.11
N LEU A 27 11.62 8.85 6.41
CA LEU A 27 11.97 10.22 6.76
C LEU A 27 11.45 10.60 8.14
N CYS A 28 10.19 10.31 8.44
CA CYS A 28 9.59 10.52 9.75
C CYS A 28 10.33 9.74 10.84
N TYR A 29 10.67 8.48 10.59
CA TYR A 29 11.46 7.66 11.52
C TYR A 29 12.84 8.26 11.80
N LYS A 30 13.52 8.80 10.77
CA LYS A 30 14.83 9.47 10.92
C LYS A 30 14.73 10.83 11.62
N ALA A 31 13.54 11.41 11.70
CA ALA A 31 13.26 12.70 12.33
C ALA A 31 12.56 12.55 13.70
N ASP A 32 12.57 11.35 14.30
CA ASP A 32 11.90 11.00 15.57
C ASP A 32 10.37 11.25 15.58
N ALA A 33 9.76 11.41 14.40
CA ALA A 33 8.31 11.54 14.21
C ALA A 33 7.67 10.14 14.06
N PHE A 34 7.68 9.36 15.14
CA PHE A 34 7.33 7.93 15.09
C PHE A 34 5.86 7.66 14.75
N ASN A 35 4.93 8.51 15.20
CA ASN A 35 3.50 8.33 14.95
C ASN A 35 3.17 8.54 13.48
N GLU A 36 3.73 9.59 12.89
CA GLU A 36 3.63 9.91 11.47
C GLU A 36 4.30 8.83 10.63
N GLY A 37 5.48 8.36 11.06
CA GLY A 37 6.20 7.25 10.43
C GLY A 37 5.39 5.96 10.43
N LEU A 38 4.71 5.65 11.53
CA LEU A 38 3.84 4.48 11.65
C LEU A 38 2.62 4.61 10.73
N LEU A 39 1.96 5.78 10.71
CA LEU A 39 0.81 6.03 9.85
C LEU A 39 1.17 5.91 8.37
N MET A 40 2.28 6.53 7.95
CA MET A 40 2.77 6.45 6.57
C MET A 40 3.15 5.03 6.18
N SER A 41 3.77 4.27 7.10
CA SER A 41 4.06 2.85 6.88
C SER A 41 2.80 2.04 6.66
N TYR A 42 1.80 2.22 7.53
CA TYR A 42 0.51 1.54 7.45
C TYR A 42 -0.20 1.82 6.11
N LEU A 43 -0.25 3.09 5.71
CA LEU A 43 -0.83 3.50 4.43
C LEU A 43 -0.07 2.87 3.25
N GLY A 44 1.26 2.91 3.27
CA GLY A 44 2.09 2.30 2.23
C GLY A 44 1.82 0.81 2.05
N PHE A 45 1.77 0.05 3.15
CA PHE A 45 1.45 -1.37 3.11
C PHE A 45 0.03 -1.66 2.64
N LEU A 46 -0.97 -0.86 3.06
CA LEU A 46 -2.34 -1.00 2.57
C LEU A 46 -2.42 -0.84 1.05
N VAL A 47 -1.71 0.15 0.49
CA VAL A 47 -1.66 0.35 -0.97
C VAL A 47 -1.02 -0.86 -1.67
N ILE A 48 0.07 -1.41 -1.13
CA ILE A 48 0.72 -2.60 -1.69
C ILE A 48 -0.22 -3.81 -1.68
N ILE A 49 -0.85 -4.09 -0.54
CA ILE A 49 -1.77 -5.23 -0.39
C ILE A 49 -2.94 -5.08 -1.35
N LYS A 50 -3.53 -3.88 -1.42
CA LYS A 50 -4.62 -3.58 -2.33
C LYS A 50 -4.22 -3.80 -3.78
N ASN A 51 -3.09 -3.26 -4.21
CA ASN A 51 -2.60 -3.42 -5.57
C ASN A 51 -2.43 -4.91 -5.91
N ARG A 52 -1.82 -5.69 -5.00
CA ARG A 52 -1.66 -7.14 -5.18
C ARG A 52 -2.99 -7.87 -5.32
N ILE A 53 -4.00 -7.52 -4.52
CA ILE A 53 -5.33 -8.13 -4.64
C ILE A 53 -5.97 -7.77 -6.00
N MET A 54 -5.82 -6.52 -6.45
CA MET A 54 -6.38 -6.06 -7.71
C MET A 54 -5.72 -6.69 -8.94
N THR A 55 -4.42 -6.98 -8.88
CA THR A 55 -3.68 -7.62 -9.98
C THR A 55 -3.59 -9.14 -9.86
N ALA A 56 -4.05 -9.73 -8.76
CA ALA A 56 -3.99 -11.17 -8.55
C ALA A 56 -5.08 -11.90 -9.35
N ASN A 57 -4.74 -13.11 -9.78
CA ASN A 57 -5.73 -14.04 -10.27
C ASN A 57 -6.66 -14.48 -9.14
N LYS A 58 -7.94 -14.65 -9.45
CA LYS A 58 -8.93 -15.13 -8.49
C LYS A 58 -8.46 -16.47 -7.89
N PRO A 59 -8.47 -16.64 -6.56
CA PRO A 59 -8.21 -17.93 -5.94
C PRO A 59 -9.20 -19.00 -6.43
N GLY A 60 -8.74 -20.23 -6.62
CA GLY A 60 -9.57 -21.33 -7.14
C GLY A 60 -10.84 -21.60 -6.30
N LEU A 61 -10.71 -21.52 -4.98
CA LEU A 61 -11.78 -21.75 -4.01
C LEU A 61 -12.75 -20.57 -3.85
N PHE A 62 -12.49 -19.43 -4.49
CA PHE A 62 -13.33 -18.24 -4.39
C PHE A 62 -14.44 -18.25 -5.45
N ILE A 63 -15.69 -18.04 -5.04
CA ILE A 63 -16.81 -17.83 -5.95
C ILE A 63 -16.58 -16.54 -6.75
N GLN A 64 -16.68 -16.60 -8.08
CA GLN A 64 -16.41 -15.47 -8.98
C GLN A 64 -17.17 -14.20 -8.59
N GLN A 65 -18.48 -14.32 -8.34
CA GLN A 65 -19.32 -13.18 -7.96
C GLN A 65 -18.84 -12.48 -6.67
N ASN A 66 -18.32 -13.24 -5.71
CA ASN A 66 -17.80 -12.67 -4.46
C ASN A 66 -16.46 -11.97 -4.68
N TRP A 67 -15.62 -12.50 -5.57
CA TRP A 67 -14.38 -11.86 -6.00
C TRP A 67 -14.66 -10.53 -6.70
N ASP A 68 -15.61 -10.50 -7.65
CA ASP A 68 -15.97 -9.27 -8.38
C ASP A 68 -16.58 -8.21 -7.45
N LYS A 69 -17.37 -8.63 -6.44
CA LYS A 69 -17.86 -7.73 -5.39
C LYS A 69 -16.74 -7.19 -4.51
N LEU A 70 -15.74 -8.00 -4.18
CA LEU A 70 -14.57 -7.56 -3.42
C LEU A 70 -13.74 -6.53 -4.21
N LEU A 71 -13.43 -6.83 -5.48
CA LEU A 71 -12.69 -5.93 -6.35
C LEU A 71 -13.42 -4.59 -6.55
N ARG A 72 -14.74 -4.62 -6.78
CA ARG A 72 -15.56 -3.39 -6.87
C ARG A 72 -15.49 -2.53 -5.60
N ARG A 73 -15.58 -3.15 -4.42
CA ARG A 73 -15.44 -2.44 -3.13
C ARG A 73 -14.06 -1.81 -2.96
N LEU A 74 -13.00 -2.52 -3.35
CA LEU A 74 -11.63 -2.00 -3.30
C LEU A 74 -11.43 -0.83 -4.27
N HIS A 75 -12.05 -0.88 -5.46
CA HIS A 75 -11.97 0.20 -6.45
C HIS A 75 -12.70 1.46 -5.98
N MET A 76 -13.92 1.35 -5.44
CA MET A 76 -14.69 2.51 -4.97
C MET A 76 -14.01 3.29 -3.83
N ARG A 77 -13.25 2.60 -2.96
CA ARG A 77 -12.51 3.26 -1.87
C ARG A 77 -11.37 4.17 -2.37
N ILE A 78 -11.00 4.17 -3.65
CA ILE A 78 -9.99 5.08 -4.25
C ILE A 78 -10.58 6.48 -4.45
N ASN A 79 -11.83 6.57 -4.91
CA ASN A 79 -12.45 7.85 -5.25
C ASN A 79 -12.85 8.68 -4.02
N GLY A 80 -12.95 8.05 -2.85
CA GLY A 80 -13.23 8.73 -1.57
C GLY A 80 -12.05 9.46 -0.95
N PHE A 81 -10.82 9.30 -1.47
CA PHE A 81 -9.62 10.00 -0.97
C PHE A 81 -9.06 11.03 -1.98
N SER A 82 -9.69 11.18 -3.16
CA SER A 82 -9.29 12.12 -4.22
C SER A 82 -10.26 13.30 -4.37
N THR A 83 -10.94 13.68 -3.30
CA THR A 83 -11.86 14.82 -3.25
C THR A 83 -11.55 15.75 -2.09
N TYR A 84 -10.27 16.12 -1.93
CA TYR A 84 -9.84 17.35 -1.25
C TYR A 84 -8.53 17.82 -1.88
#